data_AF-A0A8C3VFD7-F1
#
_entry.id   AF-A0A8C3VFD7-F1
#
_cell.length_a   1.000
_cell.length_b   1.000
_cell.length_c   1.000
_cell.angle_alpha   90.00
_cell.angle_beta   90.00
_cell.angle_gamma   90.00
#
_symmetry.space_group_name_H-M   'P 1'
#
loop_
_entity.id
_entity.type
_entity.pdbx_description
1 polymer ?
#
loop_
_entity_poly.entity_id
_entity_poly.type
_entity_poly.pdbx_seq_one_letter_code
_entity_poly.pdbx_strand_id
1 'polypeptide(L)'
;MKVEINHRKRNEKKLITRKQNNILLKNQWVNEEIKKEIKKYLKTNDNEDTTIQNLRDAAKAVLRGKFIAIQAFLKKEEKSQIDNLTHHLNELEKEEQMKPKVSRRKEIVKIREEINKTDVQKAIEKKNQ
;
A
#
# COMPACT_ATOMS: atom_id res chain seq x y z
N MET A 1 17.62 -9.10 29.13
CA MET A 1 16.38 -8.33 28.83
C MET A 1 16.37 -7.59 27.47
N LYS A 2 17.40 -6.81 27.07
CA LYS A 2 17.39 -6.08 25.78
C LYS A 2 17.27 -6.97 24.52
N VAL A 3 17.87 -8.16 24.54
CA VAL A 3 17.92 -9.06 23.38
C VAL A 3 16.54 -9.68 23.09
N GLU A 4 15.80 -10.01 24.13
CA GLU A 4 14.50 -10.69 24.06
C GLU A 4 13.37 -9.76 23.56
N ILE A 5 13.41 -8.48 23.97
CA ILE A 5 12.53 -7.43 23.46
C ILE A 5 12.77 -7.21 21.95
N ASN A 6 14.03 -7.29 21.49
CA ASN A 6 14.36 -7.15 20.08
C ASN A 6 13.89 -8.33 19.23
N HIS A 7 14.01 -9.57 19.71
CA HIS A 7 13.49 -10.74 18.99
C HIS A 7 11.96 -10.71 18.88
N ARG A 8 11.26 -10.29 19.93
CA ARG A 8 9.79 -10.15 19.92
C ARG A 8 9.32 -9.11 18.92
N LYS A 9 9.91 -7.90 18.94
CA LYS A 9 9.63 -6.83 17.97
C LYS A 9 9.95 -7.25 16.52
N ARG A 10 11.00 -8.06 16.31
CA ARG A 10 11.38 -8.58 14.98
C ARG A 10 10.41 -9.64 14.47
N ASN A 11 9.89 -10.48 15.38
CA ASN A 11 8.91 -11.51 15.07
C ASN A 11 7.51 -10.91 14.78
N GLU A 12 7.10 -9.90 15.55
CA GLU A 12 5.89 -9.11 15.29
C GLU A 12 5.97 -8.45 13.90
N LYS A 13 7.07 -7.75 13.59
CA LYS A 13 7.36 -7.22 12.24
C LYS A 13 7.26 -8.27 11.13
N LYS A 14 7.79 -9.48 11.35
CA LYS A 14 7.74 -10.58 10.37
C LYS A 14 6.32 -11.10 10.16
N LEU A 15 5.52 -11.22 11.23
CA LEU A 15 4.13 -11.65 11.19
C LEU A 15 3.25 -10.64 10.45
N ILE A 16 3.51 -9.37 10.69
CA ILE A 16 2.90 -8.25 9.99
C ILE A 16 3.18 -8.31 8.49
N THR A 17 4.45 -8.45 8.14
CA THR A 17 4.90 -8.34 6.74
C THR A 17 4.24 -9.46 5.93
N ARG A 18 4.03 -10.63 6.56
CA ARG A 18 3.24 -11.73 5.98
C ARG A 18 1.76 -11.39 5.79
N LYS A 19 1.12 -10.66 6.72
CA LYS A 19 -0.28 -10.25 6.62
C LYS A 19 -0.53 -9.20 5.53
N GLN A 20 0.30 -8.16 5.43
CA GLN A 20 0.16 -7.12 4.40
C GLN A 20 0.40 -7.67 2.99
N ASN A 21 1.38 -8.57 2.83
CA ASN A 21 1.59 -9.29 1.57
C ASN A 21 0.33 -10.07 1.11
N ASN A 22 -0.52 -10.50 2.06
CA ASN A 22 -1.71 -11.29 1.77
C ASN A 22 -2.90 -10.44 1.26
N ILE A 23 -2.89 -9.12 1.44
CA ILE A 23 -3.96 -8.23 0.92
C ILE A 23 -3.71 -7.91 -0.56
N LEU A 24 -2.46 -7.58 -0.94
CA LEU A 24 -2.13 -7.29 -2.34
C LEU A 24 -2.22 -8.54 -3.23
N LEU A 25 -1.79 -9.70 -2.71
CA LEU A 25 -1.88 -10.98 -3.43
C LEU A 25 -3.31 -11.54 -3.51
N LYS A 26 -4.28 -10.93 -2.83
CA LYS A 26 -5.71 -11.23 -3.06
C LYS A 26 -6.28 -10.48 -4.26
N ASN A 27 -5.62 -9.43 -4.74
CA ASN A 27 -6.06 -8.71 -5.92
C ASN A 27 -5.81 -9.58 -7.18
N GLN A 28 -6.90 -9.99 -7.83
CA GLN A 28 -6.87 -10.88 -8.99
C GLN A 28 -6.05 -10.30 -10.16
N TRP A 29 -6.07 -8.98 -10.36
CA TRP A 29 -5.30 -8.32 -11.42
C TRP A 29 -3.79 -8.41 -11.16
N VAL A 30 -3.36 -8.19 -9.91
CA VAL A 30 -1.94 -8.32 -9.51
C VAL A 30 -1.45 -9.75 -9.73
N ASN A 31 -2.28 -10.75 -9.45
CA ASN A 31 -1.93 -12.16 -9.66
C ASN A 31 -1.77 -12.51 -11.14
N GLU A 32 -2.67 -12.06 -12.01
CA GLU A 32 -2.58 -12.33 -13.45
C GLU A 32 -1.38 -11.62 -14.08
N GLU A 33 -1.06 -10.39 -13.65
CA GLU A 33 0.11 -9.66 -14.13
C GLU A 33 1.42 -10.35 -13.72
N ILE A 34 1.51 -10.81 -12.46
CA ILE A 34 2.63 -11.62 -11.96
C ILE A 34 2.79 -12.91 -12.79
N LYS A 35 1.68 -13.62 -13.05
CA LYS A 35 1.67 -14.87 -13.81
C LYS A 35 2.13 -14.67 -15.26
N LYS A 36 1.69 -13.59 -15.90
CA LYS A 36 2.09 -13.22 -17.27
C LYS A 36 3.57 -12.88 -17.34
N GLU A 37 4.09 -12.14 -16.37
CA GLU A 37 5.51 -11.79 -16.30
C GLU A 37 6.38 -13.04 -16.11
N ILE A 38 6.03 -13.93 -15.17
CA ILE A 38 6.75 -15.20 -14.96
C ILE A 38 6.77 -16.01 -16.26
N LYS A 39 5.62 -16.15 -16.95
CA LYS A 39 5.54 -16.89 -18.21
C LYS A 39 6.43 -16.28 -19.31
N LYS A 40 6.57 -14.96 -19.35
CA LYS A 40 7.46 -14.25 -20.28
C LYS A 40 8.93 -14.57 -19.97
N TYR A 41 9.35 -14.47 -18.71
CA TYR A 41 10.72 -14.77 -18.29
C TYR A 41 11.12 -16.22 -18.57
N LEU A 42 10.21 -17.18 -18.33
CA LEU A 42 10.45 -18.60 -18.63
C LEU A 42 10.66 -18.82 -20.14
N LYS A 43 9.77 -18.28 -20.98
CA LYS A 43 9.85 -18.43 -22.44
C LYS A 43 11.14 -17.87 -23.06
N THR A 44 11.74 -16.85 -22.44
CA THR A 44 13.00 -16.24 -22.90
C THR A 44 14.26 -16.93 -22.38
N ASN A 45 14.13 -17.83 -21.40
CA ASN A 45 15.24 -18.51 -20.72
C ASN A 45 15.17 -20.04 -20.89
N ASP A 46 14.55 -20.53 -21.97
CA ASP A 46 14.64 -21.95 -22.37
C ASP A 46 16.03 -22.24 -23.00
N ASN A 47 17.10 -21.96 -22.25
CA ASN A 47 18.47 -22.36 -22.56
C ASN A 47 18.90 -23.46 -21.58
N GLU A 48 19.35 -24.60 -22.09
CA GLU A 48 19.68 -25.80 -21.30
C GLU A 48 20.76 -25.58 -20.22
N ASP A 49 21.52 -24.49 -20.30
CA ASP A 49 22.68 -24.19 -19.43
C ASP A 49 22.34 -23.43 -18.14
N THR A 50 21.15 -22.83 -18.01
CA THR A 50 20.87 -21.99 -16.82
C THR A 50 20.32 -22.84 -15.68
N THR A 51 21.10 -22.98 -14.60
CA THR A 51 20.68 -23.71 -13.40
C THR A 51 19.32 -23.20 -12.90
N ILE A 52 18.33 -24.10 -12.71
CA ILE A 52 16.95 -23.80 -12.27
C ILE A 52 16.91 -22.87 -11.05
N GLN A 53 17.91 -22.96 -10.17
CA GLN A 53 18.08 -22.10 -9.01
C GLN A 53 18.26 -20.61 -9.38
N ASN A 54 19.09 -20.30 -10.38
CA ASN A 54 19.36 -18.92 -10.81
C ASN A 54 18.11 -18.29 -11.42
N LEU A 55 17.35 -19.06 -12.20
CA LEU A 55 16.07 -18.63 -12.77
C LEU A 55 15.03 -18.32 -11.68
N ARG A 56 14.95 -19.17 -10.65
CA ARG A 56 14.07 -18.96 -9.49
C ARG A 56 14.44 -17.69 -8.71
N ASP A 57 15.73 -17.47 -8.47
CA ASP A 57 16.21 -16.30 -7.74
C ASP A 57 16.04 -15.01 -8.55
N ALA A 58 16.25 -15.06 -9.86
CA ALA A 58 15.97 -13.95 -10.77
C ALA A 58 14.46 -13.60 -10.78
N ALA A 59 13.58 -14.59 -10.93
CA ALA A 59 12.13 -14.38 -10.87
C ALA A 59 11.70 -13.77 -9.52
N LYS A 60 12.25 -14.27 -8.41
CA LYS A 60 11.99 -13.72 -7.06
C LYS A 60 12.45 -12.26 -6.94
N ALA A 61 13.59 -11.91 -7.51
CA ALA A 61 14.10 -10.53 -7.50
C ALA A 61 13.19 -9.58 -8.29
N VAL A 62 12.76 -9.99 -9.49
CA VAL A 62 11.83 -9.21 -10.34
C VAL A 62 10.51 -8.96 -9.62
N LEU A 63 9.91 -10.01 -9.06
CA LEU A 63 8.63 -9.90 -8.33
C LEU A 63 8.75 -8.96 -7.13
N ARG A 64 9.86 -9.02 -6.40
CA ARG A 64 10.12 -8.13 -5.27
C ARG A 64 10.24 -6.67 -5.71
N GLY A 65 10.94 -6.40 -6.82
CA GLY A 65 11.05 -5.07 -7.38
C GLY A 65 9.70 -4.48 -7.77
N LYS A 66 8.88 -5.25 -8.51
CA LYS A 66 7.53 -4.82 -8.90
C LYS A 66 6.62 -4.58 -7.70
N PHE A 67 6.66 -5.47 -6.70
CA PHE A 67 5.86 -5.29 -5.49
C PHE A 67 6.20 -3.97 -4.78
N ILE A 68 7.49 -3.67 -4.60
CA ILE A 68 7.94 -2.41 -4.00
C ILE A 68 7.45 -1.20 -4.81
N ALA A 69 7.53 -1.27 -6.15
CA ALA A 69 7.06 -0.19 -7.03
C ALA A 69 5.55 0.06 -6.87
N ILE A 70 4.74 -1.02 -6.85
CA ILE A 70 3.29 -0.91 -6.64
C ILE A 70 2.98 -0.33 -5.26
N GLN A 71 3.67 -0.79 -4.21
CA GLN A 71 3.50 -0.25 -2.87
C GLN A 71 3.84 1.25 -2.80
N ALA A 72 4.93 1.67 -3.44
CA ALA A 72 5.31 3.08 -3.51
C ALA A 72 4.28 3.92 -4.26
N PHE A 73 3.74 3.40 -5.37
CA PHE A 73 2.70 4.04 -6.16
C PHE A 73 1.41 4.22 -5.34
N LEU A 74 0.89 3.16 -4.73
CA LEU A 74 -0.33 3.22 -3.91
C LEU A 74 -0.20 4.23 -2.77
N LYS A 75 0.94 4.23 -2.06
CA LYS A 75 1.21 5.18 -0.98
C LYS A 75 1.24 6.64 -1.48
N LYS A 76 1.69 6.86 -2.72
CA LYS A 76 1.70 8.19 -3.35
C LYS A 76 0.29 8.62 -3.74
N GLU A 77 -0.50 7.72 -4.31
CA GLU A 77 -1.90 7.93 -4.68
C GLU A 77 -2.75 8.32 -3.46
N GLU A 78 -2.68 7.52 -2.39
CA GLU A 78 -3.38 7.78 -1.13
C GLU A 78 -3.02 9.16 -0.54
N LYS A 79 -1.72 9.51 -0.58
CA LYS A 79 -1.28 10.83 -0.11
C LYS A 79 -1.91 11.94 -0.95
N SER A 80 -1.92 11.80 -2.28
CA SER A 80 -2.53 12.77 -3.18
C SER A 80 -4.03 12.94 -2.93
N GLN A 81 -4.74 11.85 -2.61
CA GLN A 81 -6.17 11.90 -2.27
C GLN A 81 -6.42 12.68 -0.98
N ILE A 82 -5.63 12.42 0.07
CA ILE A 82 -5.72 13.16 1.35
C ILE A 82 -5.37 14.63 1.15
N ASP A 83 -4.33 14.94 0.38
CA ASP A 83 -3.90 16.31 0.11
C ASP A 83 -5.03 17.08 -0.63
N ASN A 84 -5.71 16.44 -1.60
CA ASN A 84 -6.85 17.02 -2.30
C ASN A 84 -8.05 17.26 -1.37
N LEU A 85 -8.45 16.26 -0.58
CA LEU A 85 -9.55 16.40 0.39
C LEU A 85 -9.26 17.51 1.42
N THR A 86 -8.01 17.62 1.86
CA THR A 86 -7.56 18.66 2.79
C THR A 86 -7.62 20.04 2.15
N HIS A 87 -7.20 20.18 0.90
CA HIS A 87 -7.34 21.43 0.15
C HIS A 87 -8.81 21.83 0.02
N HIS A 88 -9.68 20.89 -0.35
CA HIS A 88 -11.11 21.14 -0.47
C HIS A 88 -11.75 21.54 0.87
N LEU A 89 -11.36 20.90 1.96
CA LEU A 89 -11.81 21.24 3.32
C LEU A 89 -11.45 22.68 3.69
N ASN A 90 -10.21 23.12 3.42
CA ASN A 90 -9.74 24.46 3.73
C ASN A 90 -10.54 25.55 2.97
N GLU A 91 -10.87 25.31 1.70
CA GLU A 91 -11.69 26.23 0.91
C GLU A 91 -13.12 26.33 1.48
N LEU A 92 -13.74 25.20 1.83
CA LEU A 92 -15.05 25.19 2.47
C LEU A 92 -15.06 25.90 3.83
N GLU A 93 -14.00 25.77 4.62
CA GLU A 93 -13.87 26.45 5.92
C GLU A 93 -13.77 27.98 5.77
N LYS A 94 -13.00 28.47 4.78
CA LYS A 94 -12.94 29.92 4.46
C LYS A 94 -14.30 30.45 4.03
N GLU A 95 -14.99 29.73 3.14
CA GLU A 95 -16.33 30.12 2.70
C GLU A 95 -17.35 30.15 3.84
N GLU A 96 -17.29 29.17 4.74
CA GLU A 96 -18.18 29.07 5.88
C GLU A 96 -17.98 30.21 6.89
N GLN A 97 -16.74 30.66 7.09
CA GLN A 97 -16.45 31.83 7.93
C GLN A 97 -17.03 33.12 7.36
N MET A 98 -16.95 33.31 6.04
CA MET A 98 -17.49 34.52 5.39
C MET A 98 -19.01 34.51 5.31
N LYS A 99 -19.60 33.37 4.97
CA LYS A 99 -21.04 33.23 4.77
C LYS A 99 -21.51 31.88 5.32
N PRO A 100 -21.94 31.82 6.59
CA PRO A 100 -22.37 30.58 7.19
C PRO A 100 -23.54 29.92 6.44
N LYS A 101 -23.43 28.62 6.14
CA LYS A 101 -24.50 27.84 5.50
C LYS A 101 -24.56 26.42 6.02
N VAL A 102 -25.74 25.99 6.45
CA VAL A 102 -25.97 24.66 7.02
C VAL A 102 -25.56 23.53 6.06
N SER A 103 -25.75 23.69 4.75
CA SER A 103 -25.33 22.68 3.77
C SER A 103 -23.81 22.49 3.74
N ARG A 104 -23.02 23.57 3.84
CA ARG A 104 -21.55 23.48 3.85
C ARG A 104 -21.02 22.82 5.11
N ARG A 105 -21.60 23.13 6.26
CA ARG A 105 -21.25 22.44 7.53
C ARG A 105 -21.41 20.93 7.44
N LYS A 106 -22.49 20.45 6.79
CA LYS A 106 -22.71 19.01 6.55
C LYS A 106 -21.61 18.40 5.67
N GLU A 107 -21.19 19.11 4.64
CA GLU A 107 -20.13 18.65 3.72
C GLU A 107 -18.75 18.62 4.40
N ILE A 108 -18.41 19.65 5.17
CA ILE A 108 -17.20 19.71 6.00
C ILE A 108 -17.12 18.50 6.94
N VAL A 109 -18.22 18.17 7.63
CA VAL A 109 -18.26 16.99 8.53
C VAL A 109 -18.02 15.70 7.74
N LYS A 110 -18.65 15.54 6.57
CA LYS A 110 -18.47 14.36 5.72
C LYS A 110 -17.02 14.18 5.27
N ILE A 111 -16.36 15.25 4.82
CA ILE A 111 -14.96 15.21 4.38
C ILE A 111 -14.03 14.87 5.56
N ARG A 112 -14.27 15.47 6.74
CA ARG A 112 -13.50 15.15 7.96
C ARG A 112 -13.62 13.68 8.37
N GLU A 113 -14.81 13.10 8.25
CA GLU A 113 -15.02 11.66 8.50
C GLU A 113 -14.26 10.78 7.49
N GLU A 114 -14.24 11.17 6.21
CA GLU A 114 -13.53 10.43 5.16
C GLU A 114 -12.01 10.44 5.35
N ILE A 115 -11.44 11.60 5.69
CA ILE A 115 -10.02 11.73 6.05
C ILE A 115 -9.70 10.83 7.26
N ASN A 116 -10.53 10.90 8.32
CA ASN A 116 -10.31 10.12 9.53
C ASN A 116 -10.39 8.60 9.30
N LYS A 117 -11.31 8.12 8.45
CA LYS A 117 -11.39 6.71 8.05
C LYS A 117 -10.09 6.24 7.41
N THR A 118 -9.52 7.06 6.53
CA THR A 118 -8.26 6.76 5.81
C THR A 118 -7.07 6.70 6.78
N ASP A 119 -7.00 7.63 7.73
CA ASP A 119 -5.95 7.63 8.75
C ASP A 119 -6.05 6.46 9.74
N VAL A 120 -7.27 6.08 10.14
CA VAL A 120 -7.51 4.90 11.00
C VAL A 120 -7.09 3.61 10.29
N GLN A 121 -7.46 3.44 9.02
CA GLN A 121 -7.06 2.28 8.22
C GLN A 121 -5.52 2.17 8.14
N LYS A 122 -4.84 3.29 7.89
CA LYS A 122 -3.38 3.38 7.87
C LYS A 122 -2.74 3.10 9.24
N ALA A 123 -3.36 3.56 10.32
CA ALA A 123 -2.89 3.29 11.69
C ALA A 123 -3.03 1.81 12.05
N ILE A 124 -4.09 1.13 11.59
CA ILE A 124 -4.25 -0.32 11.73
C ILE A 124 -3.16 -1.04 10.94
N GLU A 125 -2.87 -0.62 9.71
CA GLU A 125 -1.78 -1.18 8.91
C GLU A 125 -0.40 -0.95 9.54
N LYS A 126 -0.17 0.19 10.19
CA LYS A 126 1.08 0.50 10.92
C LYS A 126 1.20 -0.16 12.30
N LYS A 127 0.09 -0.38 13.03
CA LYS A 127 0.09 -1.12 14.31
C LYS A 127 0.28 -2.61 14.07
N ASN A 128 -0.28 -3.08 12.97
CA ASN A 128 0.17 -4.30 12.35
C ASN A 128 1.50 -4.01 11.61
N GLN A 129 2.52 -3.37 12.20
CA GLN A 129 3.92 -3.17 11.71
C GLN A 129 4.94 -3.12 12.84
#